data_AF-D2VF29-F1
#
_entry.id   AF-D2VF29-F1
#
_cell.length_a   1.000
_cell.length_b   1.000
_cell.length_c   1.000
_cell.angle_alpha   90.00
_cell.angle_beta   90.00
_cell.angle_gamma   90.00
#
_symmetry.space_group_name_H-M   'P 1'
#
loop_
_entity.id
_entity.type
_entity.pdbx_description
1 polymer ?
#
loop_
_entity_poly.entity_id
_entity_poly.type
_entity_poly.pdbx_seq_one_letter_code
_entity_poly.pdbx_strand_id
1 'polypeptide(L)'
;QLLSYMIQIAEGVKYLHSEGFVHLDLKPSNIFVTNDEKNNGSIHTDQLLVPQSFSSEQTLLGTVKYCSPEMMSQEPYGYSTDMWSLGCVFYEL
;
A
#
# COMPACT_ATOMS: atom_id res chain seq x y z
N GLN A 1 9.99 -13.69 10.80
CA GLN A 1 9.36 -12.47 11.35
C GLN A 1 9.20 -11.39 10.28
N LEU A 2 10.24 -11.04 9.52
CA LEU A 2 10.11 -10.08 8.41
C LEU A 2 9.17 -10.56 7.30
N LEU A 3 9.39 -11.77 6.80
CA LEU A 3 8.56 -12.36 5.74
C LEU A 3 7.10 -12.53 6.17
N SER A 4 6.85 -12.83 7.46
CA SER A 4 5.48 -12.92 7.98
C SER A 4 4.78 -11.56 8.00
N TYR A 5 5.50 -10.48 8.31
CA TYR A 5 4.95 -9.13 8.18
C TYR A 5 4.64 -8.78 6.74
N MET A 6 5.55 -9.08 5.81
CA MET A 6 5.32 -8.87 4.39
C MET A 6 4.13 -9.64 3.83
N ILE A 7 3.93 -10.88 4.27
CA ILE A 7 2.75 -11.68 3.89
C ILE A 7 1.47 -10.99 4.37
N GLN A 8 1.40 -10.57 5.64
CA GLN A 8 0.22 -9.88 6.17
C GLN A 8 -0.07 -8.56 5.46
N ILE A 9 0.96 -7.76 5.16
CA ILE A 9 0.81 -6.50 4.40
C ILE A 9 0.27 -6.82 2.99
N ALA A 10 0.85 -7.81 2.31
CA ALA A 10 0.42 -8.20 0.97
C ALA A 10 -1.02 -8.74 0.94
N GLU A 11 -1.43 -9.48 1.98
CA GLU A 11 -2.81 -9.94 2.15
C GLU A 11 -3.79 -8.77 2.33
N GLY A 12 -3.41 -7.74 3.10
CA GLY A 12 -4.18 -6.52 3.24
C GLY A 12 -4.33 -5.75 1.92
N VAL A 13 -3.24 -5.58 1.17
CA VAL A 13 -3.26 -4.95 -0.16
C VAL A 13 -4.14 -5.73 -1.13
N LYS A 14 -4.00 -7.07 -1.16
CA LYS A 14 -4.82 -7.96 -1.97
C LYS A 14 -6.31 -7.79 -1.66
N TYR A 15 -6.67 -7.69 -0.38
CA TYR A 15 -8.05 -7.46 0.05
C TYR A 15 -8.58 -6.13 -0.48
N LEU A 16 -7.85 -5.02 -0.31
CA LEU A 16 -8.25 -3.70 -0.84
C LEU A 16 -8.49 -3.74 -2.35
N HIS A 17 -7.58 -4.36 -3.10
CA HIS A 17 -7.70 -4.50 -4.56
C HIS A 17 -8.92 -5.32 -4.95
N SER A 18 -9.27 -6.38 -4.19
CA SER A 18 -10.47 -7.17 -4.44
C SER A 18 -11.77 -6.40 -4.19
N GLU A 19 -11.74 -5.42 -3.30
CA GLU A 19 -12.87 -4.52 -3.00
C GLU A 19 -12.90 -3.28 -3.92
N GLY A 20 -11.99 -3.17 -4.89
CA GLY A 20 -11.97 -2.08 -5.85
C GLY A 20 -11.26 -0.80 -5.37
N PHE A 21 -10.44 -0.89 -4.31
CA PHE A 21 -9.73 0.24 -3.72
C PHE A 21 -8.23 0.17 -3.96
N VAL A 22 -7.60 1.34 -4.07
CA VAL A 22 -6.15 1.54 -4.12
C VAL A 22 -5.72 2.27 -2.85
N HIS A 23 -4.56 1.89 -2.29
CA HIS A 23 -4.03 2.49 -1.06
C HIS A 23 -3.26 3.79 -1.30
N LEU A 24 -2.45 3.90 -2.35
CA LEU A 24 -1.72 5.11 -2.81
C LEU A 24 -0.72 5.77 -1.83
N ASP A 25 -0.63 5.34 -0.58
CA ASP A 25 0.32 5.85 0.42
C ASP A 25 0.84 4.71 1.33
N LEU A 26 1.12 3.55 0.73
CA LEU A 26 1.72 2.43 1.44
C LEU A 26 3.19 2.76 1.77
N LYS A 27 3.48 2.86 3.07
CA LYS A 27 4.82 3.19 3.61
C LYS A 27 4.96 2.67 5.04
N PRO A 28 6.18 2.50 5.57
CA PRO A 28 6.39 1.94 6.91
C PRO A 28 5.65 2.69 8.01
N SER A 29 5.56 4.03 7.95
CA SER A 29 4.85 4.82 8.96
C SER A 29 3.33 4.65 8.94
N ASN A 30 2.77 4.09 7.87
CA ASN A 30 1.35 3.76 7.76
C ASN A 30 1.10 2.27 7.98
N ILE A 31 2.08 1.50 8.49
CA ILE A 31 1.95 0.08 8.81
C ILE A 31 2.04 -0.07 10.32
N PHE A 32 0.91 -0.41 10.95
CA PHE A 32 0.79 -0.54 12.39
C PHE A 32 0.86 -2.01 12.79
N VAL A 33 1.85 -2.36 13.60
CA VAL A 33 1.98 -3.68 14.20
C VAL A 33 1.33 -3.64 15.58
N THR A 34 0.31 -4.45 15.78
CA THR A 34 -0.27 -4.70 17.11
C THR A 34 0.35 -5.96 17.68
N ASN A 35 0.67 -5.99 18.99
CA ASN A 35 1.08 -7.20 19.66
C ASN A 35 -0.14 -7.85 20.32
N ASP A 36 -0.74 -8.83 19.64
CA ASP A 36 -1.67 -9.75 20.26
C ASP A 36 -0.89 -11.00 20.71
N GLU A 37 -0.84 -11.25 22.01
CA GLU A 37 -0.16 -12.39 22.63
C GLU A 37 -0.63 -13.75 22.06
N LYS A 38 -1.79 -13.79 21.39
CA LYS A 38 -2.33 -15.00 20.76
C LYS A 38 -1.95 -15.23 19.29
N ASN A 39 -1.50 -14.20 18.56
CA ASN A 39 -1.42 -14.26 17.09
C ASN A 39 -0.09 -13.75 16.48
N ASN A 40 1.00 -13.63 17.24
CA ASN A 40 2.29 -13.10 16.73
C ASN A 40 2.17 -11.71 16.07
N GLY A 41 1.20 -10.93 16.55
CA GLY A 41 0.90 -9.59 16.12
C GLY A 41 0.18 -9.45 14.77
N SER A 42 -0.72 -8.48 14.69
CA SER A 42 -1.51 -8.20 13.48
C SER A 42 -1.17 -6.84 12.88
N ILE A 43 -1.07 -6.78 11.55
CA ILE A 43 -0.73 -5.58 10.80
C ILE A 43 -1.99 -4.87 10.30
N HIS A 44 -2.03 -3.55 10.49
CA HIS A 44 -3.06 -2.65 9.96
C HIS A 44 -2.40 -1.52 9.18
N THR A 45 -3.15 -0.86 8.29
CA THR A 45 -2.65 0.33 7.60
C THR A 45 -3.52 1.56 7.83
N ASP A 46 -2.94 2.77 7.79
CA ASP A 46 -3.73 4.02 7.75
C ASP A 46 -4.25 4.24 6.34
N GLN A 47 -5.56 4.38 6.19
CA GLN A 47 -6.22 4.09 4.92
C GLN A 47 -6.65 5.37 4.19
N LEU A 48 -5.76 5.92 3.35
CA LEU A 48 -6.22 6.74 2.23
C LEU A 48 -6.76 5.80 1.14
N LEU A 49 -8.01 5.37 1.25
CA LEU A 49 -8.62 4.54 0.21
C LEU A 49 -9.20 5.41 -0.88
N VAL A 50 -8.75 5.18 -2.10
CA VAL A 50 -9.33 5.79 -3.29
C VAL A 50 -9.99 4.68 -4.11
N PRO A 51 -11.30 4.78 -4.42
CA PRO A 51 -11.93 3.87 -5.38
C PRO A 51 -11.14 3.91 -6.68
N GLN A 52 -10.84 2.75 -7.28
CA GLN A 52 -10.18 2.71 -8.58
C GLN A 52 -11.12 3.32 -9.64
N SER A 53 -10.97 4.61 -9.92
CA SER A 53 -11.63 5.31 -11.01
C SER A 53 -10.68 5.41 -12.21
N PHE A 54 -11.20 5.16 -13.41
CA PHE A 54 -10.48 5.38 -14.67
C PHE A 54 -10.55 6.86 -15.13
N SER A 55 -10.70 7.79 -14.18
CA SER A 55 -10.79 9.22 -14.48
C SER A 55 -9.41 9.78 -14.81
N SER A 56 -9.32 10.57 -15.87
CA SER A 56 -8.09 11.22 -16.35
C SER A 56 -7.50 12.27 -15.39
N GLU A 57 -8.24 12.67 -14.36
CA GLU A 57 -7.84 13.69 -13.38
C GLU A 57 -7.43 13.06 -12.05
N GLN A 58 -6.33 12.30 -12.09
CA GLN A 58 -5.73 11.74 -10.89
C GLN A 58 -4.71 12.72 -10.29
N THR A 59 -4.94 13.19 -9.06
CA THR A 59 -4.00 14.07 -8.34
C THR A 59 -2.89 13.26 -7.72
N LEU A 60 -1.63 13.72 -7.77
CA LEU A 60 -0.53 13.06 -7.07
C LEU A 60 -0.85 12.97 -5.56
N LEU A 61 -1.09 11.75 -5.08
CA LEU A 61 -1.32 11.43 -3.67
C LEU A 61 -0.12 10.66 -3.11
N GLY A 62 0.07 10.71 -1.80
CA GLY A 62 1.06 9.89 -1.09
C GLY A 62 2.45 10.52 -0.91
N THR A 63 3.39 9.68 -0.48
CA THR A 63 4.75 10.08 -0.09
C THR A 63 5.73 9.82 -1.22
N VAL A 64 6.41 10.87 -1.72
CA VAL A 64 7.29 10.84 -2.92
C VAL A 64 8.26 9.65 -2.97
N LYS A 65 8.87 9.27 -1.83
CA LYS A 65 9.85 8.16 -1.76
C LYS A 65 9.25 6.80 -2.18
N TYR A 66 7.94 6.60 -2.02
CA TYR A 66 7.24 5.36 -2.31
C TYR A 66 6.36 5.46 -3.57
N CYS A 67 6.32 6.62 -4.23
CA CYS A 67 5.52 6.82 -5.44
C CYS A 67 6.10 6.03 -6.62
N SER A 68 5.22 5.42 -7.42
CA SER A 68 5.63 4.71 -8.62
C SER A 68 5.98 5.68 -9.78
N PRO A 69 6.73 5.23 -10.79
CA PRO A 69 7.12 6.08 -11.91
C PRO A 69 5.93 6.67 -12.66
N GLU A 70 4.85 5.92 -12.83
CA GLU A 70 3.62 6.38 -13.47
C GLU A 70 2.93 7.51 -12.68
N MET A 71 2.89 7.43 -11.34
CA MET A 71 2.41 8.55 -10.51
C MET A 71 3.26 9.80 -10.69
N MET A 72 4.58 9.63 -10.66
CA MET A 72 5.53 10.75 -10.79
C MET A 72 5.47 11.42 -12.16
N SER A 73 5.09 10.65 -13.19
CA SER A 73 4.91 11.12 -14.56
C SER A 73 3.50 11.68 -14.82
N GLN A 74 2.62 11.66 -13.80
CA GLN A 74 1.20 12.01 -13.93
C GLN A 74 0.47 11.19 -15.01
N GLU A 75 0.94 9.96 -15.23
CA GLU A 75 0.28 8.99 -16.08
C GLU A 75 -0.85 8.31 -15.28
N PRO A 76 -1.86 7.73 -15.96
CA PRO A 76 -2.89 6.96 -15.29
C PRO A 76 -2.30 5.85 -14.41
N TYR A 77 -2.70 5.81 -13.14
CA TYR A 77 -2.19 4.88 -12.14
C TYR A 77 -3.33 4.11 -11.43
N GLY A 78 -2.96 3.04 -10.72
CA GLY A 78 -3.93 2.13 -10.11
C GLY A 78 -3.27 1.04 -9.27
N TYR A 79 -3.84 -0.15 -9.24
CA TYR A 79 -3.36 -1.25 -8.38
C TYR A 79 -1.84 -1.54 -8.48
N SER A 80 -1.23 -1.39 -9.66
CA SER A 80 0.22 -1.60 -9.84
C SER A 80 1.08 -0.65 -9.01
N THR A 81 0.55 0.52 -8.68
CA THR A 81 1.22 1.53 -7.86
C THR A 81 1.38 1.09 -6.40
N ASP A 82 0.40 0.40 -5.85
CA ASP A 82 0.53 -0.20 -4.53
C ASP A 82 1.59 -1.32 -4.54
N MET A 83 1.74 -2.03 -5.66
CA MET A 83 2.77 -3.07 -5.81
C MET A 83 4.18 -2.49 -5.85
N TRP A 84 4.36 -1.32 -6.48
CA TRP A 84 5.62 -0.58 -6.41
C TRP A 84 5.94 -0.18 -4.96
N SER A 85 4.97 0.46 -4.30
CA SER A 85 5.11 0.87 -2.89
C SER A 85 5.42 -0.31 -1.97
N LEU A 86 4.78 -1.47 -2.20
CA LEU A 86 5.01 -2.71 -1.46
C LEU A 86 6.45 -3.21 -1.63
N GLY A 87 7.00 -3.10 -2.85
CA GLY A 87 8.42 -3.39 -3.11
C GLY A 87 9.36 -2.46 -2.36
N CYS A 88 9.06 -1.16 -2.31
CA CYS A 88 9.83 -0.19 -1.54
C CYS A 88 9.77 -0.49 -0.02
N VAL A 89 8.59 -0.82 0.50
CA VAL A 89 8.42 -1.26 1.90
C VAL A 89 9.24 -2.52 2.17
N PHE A 90 9.21 -3.51 1.28
CA PHE A 90 9.98 -4.73 1.45
C PHE A 90 11.49 -4.49 1.44
N TYR A 91 11.97 -3.57 0.61
CA TYR A 91 13.38 -3.19 0.57
C TYR A 91 13.85 -2.52 1.87
N GLU A 92 12.97 -1.81 2.56
CA GLU A 92 13.29 -1.07 3.79
C GLU A 92 13.19 -1.92 5.06
N LEU A 93 12.41 -3.01 5.00
CA LEU A 93 12.25 -4.01 6.06
C LEU A 93 13.44 -4.98 6.11
#